data_AF-A0A948AVS7-F1
#
_entry.id   AF-A0A948AVS7-F1
#
_cell.length_a   1.000
_cell.length_b   1.000
_cell.length_c   1.000
_cell.angle_alpha   90.00
_cell.angle_beta   90.00
_cell.angle_gamma   90.00
#
_symmetry.space_group_name_H-M   'P 1'
#
loop_
_entity.id
_entity.type
_entity.pdbx_description
1 polymer ?
#
loop_
_entity_poly.entity_id
_entity_poly.type
_entity_poly.pdbx_seq_one_letter_code
_entity_poly.pdbx_strand_id
1 'polypeptide(L)'
;SIDDNEVHNLRQMMNEIFGEENFIKEIVIYNNPRGRQSDRFVATSHEYLLAYSKSESECELFGIPLTEEQISEYKFTDENGKKYRYLGLRQRGSASLREDRPAMFYPIFVNPENKNISLSKSKEFSIEVLPQKSDGRYGRWMWGKQKVLENTSLIEGYPIRNGDRYDIRVRDYLKKHEGKIRESKPKSTWVDKQLNTQNGTTELKKILETNENLIEFPKPVFLIKKILNLIEDEVVILDFFSGSGTTAQAILELNKENGRNNRFILIQIPEKIGRKDYVNIAEIGKERIRRVIRNIEKIYHEKANETPLLINEQPQIDLGFKVFRYSRSNYKPWKSLEEENVESLTPLFENQTDPLISGWKKEDLLSEILLLEGFPLTSKIAYLEDLIKNQVYRVSASDFCTHNLFVCLDELIQFVTLDLLTMEKEDIFVCLDSALSDELKAIVQDKFNVHVI
;
A
#
# COMPACT_ATOMS: atom_id res chain seq x y z
N SER A 1 -1.87 -13.31 -0.62
CA SER A 1 -2.68 -14.20 -1.46
C SER A 1 -2.46 -15.63 -1.04
N ILE A 2 -3.48 -16.47 -1.14
CA ILE A 2 -3.45 -17.86 -0.66
C ILE A 2 -4.40 -18.71 -1.52
N ASP A 3 -4.13 -20.00 -1.63
CA ASP A 3 -5.05 -20.95 -2.27
C ASP A 3 -5.98 -21.60 -1.24
N ASP A 4 -6.75 -22.60 -1.66
CA ASP A 4 -7.71 -23.33 -0.85
C ASP A 4 -7.07 -24.22 0.24
N ASN A 5 -5.80 -24.59 0.11
CA ASN A 5 -5.13 -25.48 1.06
C ASN A 5 -5.04 -24.86 2.46
N GLU A 6 -4.73 -23.57 2.54
CA GLU A 6 -4.38 -22.91 3.81
C GLU A 6 -5.19 -21.64 4.10
N VAL A 7 -6.17 -21.26 3.27
CA VAL A 7 -6.95 -20.02 3.48
C VAL A 7 -7.65 -19.98 4.84
N HIS A 8 -8.17 -21.12 5.31
CA HIS A 8 -8.87 -21.19 6.59
C HIS A 8 -7.92 -21.09 7.80
N ASN A 9 -6.74 -21.72 7.70
CA ASN A 9 -5.73 -21.66 8.75
C ASN A 9 -5.11 -20.27 8.83
N LEU A 10 -4.78 -19.69 7.67
CA LEU A 10 -4.27 -18.33 7.58
C LEU A 10 -5.28 -17.32 8.13
N ARG A 11 -6.57 -17.45 7.80
CA ARG A 11 -7.60 -16.53 8.32
C ARG A 11 -7.72 -16.59 9.85
N GLN A 12 -7.65 -17.78 10.44
CA GLN A 12 -7.68 -17.93 11.90
C GLN A 12 -6.44 -17.30 12.56
N MET A 13 -5.26 -17.55 12.01
CA MET A 13 -4.01 -16.95 12.50
C MET A 13 -4.03 -15.42 12.39
N MET A 14 -4.53 -14.89 11.28
CA MET A 14 -4.63 -13.44 11.08
C MET A 14 -5.66 -12.81 12.03
N ASN A 15 -6.75 -13.49 12.37
CA ASN A 15 -7.68 -13.04 13.41
C ASN A 15 -7.01 -13.00 14.79
N GLU A 16 -6.15 -13.95 15.13
CA GLU A 16 -5.42 -13.96 16.39
C GLU A 16 -4.38 -12.82 16.47
N ILE A 17 -3.67 -12.55 15.37
CA ILE A 17 -2.62 -11.52 15.32
C ILE A 17 -3.20 -10.10 15.24
N PHE A 18 -4.22 -9.89 14.40
CA PHE A 18 -4.75 -8.56 14.09
C PHE A 18 -6.09 -8.26 14.76
N GLY A 19 -6.79 -9.25 15.33
CA GLY A 19 -8.19 -9.12 15.76
C GLY A 19 -9.16 -9.42 14.63
N GLU A 20 -10.26 -10.14 14.93
CA GLU A 20 -11.28 -10.48 13.94
C GLU A 20 -12.05 -9.24 13.45
N GLU A 21 -12.21 -8.24 14.30
CA GLU A 21 -12.80 -6.93 13.99
C GLU A 21 -12.04 -6.18 12.89
N ASN A 22 -10.72 -6.41 12.78
CA ASN A 22 -9.87 -5.76 11.79
C ASN A 22 -9.86 -6.49 10.43
N PHE A 23 -10.64 -7.56 10.27
CA PHE A 23 -10.83 -8.26 9.01
C PHE A 23 -11.66 -7.39 8.03
N ILE A 24 -11.03 -6.98 6.94
CA ILE A 24 -11.69 -6.17 5.91
C ILE A 24 -12.52 -7.07 5.00
N LYS A 25 -11.85 -8.01 4.30
CA LYS A 25 -12.50 -8.88 3.34
C LYS A 25 -11.63 -10.05 2.89
N GLU A 26 -12.28 -11.16 2.56
CA GLU A 26 -11.75 -12.21 1.71
C GLU A 26 -12.20 -11.97 0.28
N ILE A 27 -11.23 -11.70 -0.60
CA ILE A 27 -11.45 -11.39 -2.01
C ILE A 27 -11.12 -12.63 -2.84
N VAL A 28 -12.07 -13.05 -3.66
CA VAL A 28 -11.88 -14.16 -4.62
C VAL A 28 -11.26 -13.61 -5.90
N ILE A 29 -10.10 -14.15 -6.29
CA ILE A 29 -9.38 -13.81 -7.51
C ILE A 29 -9.58 -14.93 -8.52
N TYR A 30 -10.42 -14.70 -9.53
CA TYR A 30 -10.59 -15.64 -10.64
C TYR A 30 -9.39 -15.56 -11.59
N ASN A 31 -8.43 -16.45 -11.40
CA ASN A 31 -7.12 -16.41 -12.05
C ASN A 31 -6.85 -17.60 -12.98
N ASN A 32 -7.71 -18.61 -13.00
CA ASN A 32 -7.55 -19.77 -13.87
C ASN A 32 -8.87 -20.10 -14.60
N PRO A 33 -9.16 -19.42 -15.73
CA PRO A 33 -10.45 -19.56 -16.40
C PRO A 33 -10.78 -20.94 -16.96
N ARG A 34 -9.75 -21.79 -17.16
CA ARG A 34 -9.96 -23.18 -17.62
C ARG A 34 -10.24 -24.14 -16.46
N GLY A 35 -10.06 -23.70 -15.22
CA GLY A 35 -10.02 -24.57 -14.06
C GLY A 35 -8.80 -25.50 -14.07
N ARG A 36 -8.36 -25.93 -12.89
CA ARG A 36 -7.28 -26.89 -12.73
C ARG A 36 -7.82 -28.30 -13.03
N GLN A 37 -7.46 -28.83 -14.20
CA GLN A 37 -7.99 -30.11 -14.70
C GLN A 37 -7.48 -31.34 -13.93
N SER A 38 -6.43 -31.20 -13.11
CA SER A 38 -5.95 -32.26 -12.24
C SER A 38 -6.83 -32.50 -11.02
N ASP A 39 -7.78 -31.59 -10.74
CA ASP A 39 -8.67 -31.74 -9.59
C ASP A 39 -9.70 -32.84 -9.85
N ARG A 40 -9.91 -33.70 -8.86
CA ARG A 40 -10.69 -34.95 -9.03
C ARG A 40 -12.18 -34.71 -9.33
N PHE A 41 -12.78 -33.68 -8.75
CA PHE A 41 -14.23 -33.48 -8.77
C PHE A 41 -14.65 -32.12 -9.34
N VAL A 42 -14.06 -31.04 -8.84
CA VAL A 42 -14.37 -29.66 -9.25
C VAL A 42 -13.07 -28.96 -9.60
N ALA A 43 -12.99 -28.43 -10.81
CA ALA A 43 -11.80 -27.74 -11.28
C ALA A 43 -11.64 -26.37 -10.61
N THR A 44 -10.56 -26.19 -9.85
CA THR A 44 -10.27 -24.94 -9.13
C THR A 44 -9.90 -23.85 -10.12
N SER A 45 -10.60 -22.71 -10.04
CA SER A 45 -10.46 -21.61 -11.01
C SER A 45 -10.09 -20.26 -10.37
N HIS A 46 -9.92 -20.24 -9.05
CA HIS A 46 -9.67 -19.04 -8.27
C HIS A 46 -8.67 -19.27 -7.13
N GLU A 47 -8.11 -18.15 -6.66
CA GLU A 47 -7.34 -18.03 -5.42
C GLU A 47 -8.02 -16.99 -4.51
N TYR A 48 -7.50 -16.82 -3.30
CA TYR A 48 -8.00 -15.87 -2.31
C TYR A 48 -6.96 -14.78 -1.99
N LEU A 49 -7.45 -13.59 -1.68
CA LEU A 49 -6.71 -12.50 -1.09
C LEU A 49 -7.41 -12.09 0.20
N LEU A 50 -6.76 -12.34 1.33
CA LEU A 50 -7.22 -11.89 2.64
C LEU A 50 -6.70 -10.47 2.88
N ALA A 51 -7.60 -9.56 3.22
CA ALA A 51 -7.30 -8.18 3.56
C ALA A 51 -7.64 -7.92 5.03
N TYR A 52 -6.68 -7.38 5.76
CA TYR A 52 -6.78 -6.95 7.16
C TYR A 52 -6.29 -5.52 7.27
N SER A 53 -6.83 -4.79 8.25
CA SER A 53 -6.31 -3.50 8.69
C SER A 53 -5.53 -3.67 9.98
N LYS A 54 -4.68 -2.68 10.32
CA LYS A 54 -4.12 -2.57 11.67
C LYS A 54 -5.15 -2.05 12.68
N SER A 55 -6.03 -1.18 12.21
CA SER A 55 -7.10 -0.55 12.97
C SER A 55 -8.27 -0.24 12.02
N GLU A 56 -9.43 -0.83 12.26
CA GLU A 56 -10.63 -0.64 11.44
C GLU A 56 -11.01 0.85 11.35
N SER A 57 -10.86 1.60 12.45
CA SER A 57 -11.23 3.01 12.52
C SER A 57 -10.31 3.93 11.71
N GLU A 58 -9.10 3.48 11.37
CA GLU A 58 -8.13 4.23 10.57
C GLU A 58 -8.03 3.70 9.13
N CYS A 59 -8.79 2.65 8.80
CA CYS A 59 -8.73 2.01 7.50
C CYS A 59 -9.60 2.75 6.49
N GLU A 60 -8.96 3.37 5.50
CA GLU A 60 -9.62 3.97 4.36
C GLU A 60 -9.25 3.22 3.07
N LEU A 61 -10.26 2.84 2.31
CA LEU A 61 -10.09 2.25 0.98
C LEU A 61 -10.77 3.12 -0.06
N PHE A 62 -10.04 3.38 -1.13
CA PHE A 62 -10.51 4.21 -2.21
C PHE A 62 -11.54 3.48 -3.06
N GLY A 63 -12.47 4.27 -3.59
CA GLY A 63 -13.45 3.76 -4.52
C GLY A 63 -12.80 3.49 -5.88
N ILE A 64 -13.36 2.53 -6.61
CA ILE A 64 -12.95 2.23 -7.97
C ILE A 64 -13.71 3.17 -8.92
N PRO A 65 -13.03 3.79 -9.90
CA PRO A 65 -13.69 4.54 -10.97
C PRO A 65 -14.80 3.73 -11.63
N LEU A 66 -15.90 4.40 -11.97
CA LEU A 66 -17.02 3.75 -12.67
C LEU A 66 -16.60 3.34 -14.09
N THR A 67 -17.05 2.16 -14.52
CA THR A 67 -16.88 1.72 -15.91
C THR A 67 -17.73 2.57 -16.86
N GLU A 68 -17.39 2.58 -18.15
CA GLU A 68 -18.20 3.25 -19.17
C GLU A 68 -19.65 2.76 -19.17
N GLU A 69 -19.87 1.45 -18.97
CA GLU A 69 -21.19 0.85 -18.83
C GLU A 69 -21.95 1.45 -17.63
N GLN A 70 -21.32 1.54 -16.46
CA GLN A 70 -21.92 2.14 -15.27
C GLN A 70 -22.20 3.63 -15.48
N ILE A 71 -21.30 4.36 -16.14
CA ILE A 71 -21.50 5.78 -16.50
C ILE A 71 -22.68 5.93 -17.46
N SER A 72 -22.87 4.98 -18.39
CA SER A 72 -23.98 5.00 -19.36
C SER A 72 -25.37 4.85 -18.73
N GLU A 73 -25.45 4.35 -17.49
CA GLU A 73 -26.71 4.29 -16.73
C GLU A 73 -27.25 5.68 -16.35
N TYR A 74 -26.39 6.70 -16.30
CA TYR A 74 -26.74 8.08 -15.95
C TYR A 74 -27.29 8.83 -17.16
N LYS A 75 -28.51 8.43 -17.55
CA LYS A 75 -29.19 8.84 -18.79
C LYS A 75 -29.91 10.18 -18.73
N PHE A 76 -30.12 10.73 -17.53
CA PHE A 76 -30.89 11.95 -17.34
C PHE A 76 -29.97 13.12 -17.01
N THR A 77 -30.41 14.33 -17.35
CA THR A 77 -29.68 15.58 -17.10
C THR A 77 -30.62 16.56 -16.42
N ASP A 78 -30.16 17.24 -15.38
CA ASP A 78 -30.94 18.28 -14.71
C ASP A 78 -30.80 19.65 -15.40
N GLU A 79 -31.50 20.65 -14.87
CA GLU A 79 -31.50 22.04 -15.38
C GLU A 79 -30.11 22.68 -15.40
N ASN A 80 -29.18 22.17 -14.57
CA ASN A 80 -27.80 22.66 -14.47
C ASN A 80 -26.82 21.81 -15.29
N GLY A 81 -27.30 20.91 -16.16
CA GLY A 81 -26.45 20.06 -16.99
C GLY A 81 -25.85 18.86 -16.25
N LYS A 82 -26.26 18.56 -15.01
CA LYS A 82 -25.69 17.46 -14.22
C LYS A 82 -26.38 16.14 -14.55
N LYS A 83 -25.58 15.12 -14.88
CA LYS A 83 -26.07 13.77 -15.19
C LYS A 83 -26.48 13.01 -13.93
N TYR A 84 -27.61 12.32 -13.99
CA TYR A 84 -28.13 11.45 -12.93
C TYR A 84 -28.84 10.21 -13.50
N ARG A 85 -29.06 9.21 -12.63
CA ARG A 85 -29.96 8.07 -12.87
C ARG A 85 -31.06 8.03 -11.81
N TYR A 86 -32.14 7.32 -12.09
CA TYR A 86 -33.18 7.09 -11.08
C TYR A 86 -32.96 5.80 -10.33
N LEU A 87 -32.99 5.88 -9.00
CA LEU A 87 -33.09 4.73 -8.10
C LEU A 87 -34.45 4.75 -7.40
N GLY A 88 -35.04 3.59 -7.12
CA GLY A 88 -36.26 3.56 -6.29
C GLY A 88 -35.92 3.83 -4.83
N LEU A 89 -36.73 4.63 -4.12
CA LEU A 89 -36.53 4.95 -2.70
C LEU A 89 -36.86 3.76 -1.76
N ARG A 90 -37.63 2.78 -2.24
CA ARG A 90 -38.02 1.60 -1.47
C ARG A 90 -36.81 0.69 -1.18
N GLN A 91 -36.68 0.25 0.07
CA GLN A 91 -35.63 -0.70 0.46
C GLN A 91 -35.81 -2.03 -0.30
N ARG A 92 -34.70 -2.56 -0.81
CA ARG A 92 -34.62 -3.88 -1.46
C ARG A 92 -33.74 -4.82 -0.63
N GLY A 93 -33.88 -6.12 -0.83
CA GLY A 93 -33.07 -7.13 -0.16
C GLY A 93 -33.52 -7.44 1.28
N SER A 94 -32.54 -7.68 2.16
CA SER A 94 -32.77 -8.01 3.57
C SER A 94 -33.37 -6.83 4.34
N ALA A 95 -34.10 -7.15 5.42
CA ALA A 95 -34.77 -6.18 6.28
C ALA A 95 -35.57 -5.12 5.48
N SER A 96 -36.34 -5.55 4.47
CA SER A 96 -37.05 -4.65 3.54
C SER A 96 -38.54 -4.50 3.80
N LEU A 97 -39.07 -5.18 4.81
CA LEU A 97 -40.47 -5.13 5.21
C LEU A 97 -40.74 -4.01 6.21
N ARG A 98 -42.02 -3.65 6.35
CA ARG A 98 -42.48 -2.69 7.35
C ARG A 98 -42.12 -3.15 8.77
N GLU A 99 -42.30 -4.43 9.07
CA GLU A 99 -42.06 -4.97 10.42
C GLU A 99 -40.59 -4.84 10.84
N ASP A 100 -39.65 -4.87 9.88
CA ASP A 100 -38.21 -4.77 10.16
C ASP A 100 -37.81 -3.41 10.73
N ARG A 101 -38.42 -2.32 10.24
CA ARG A 101 -38.23 -0.95 10.78
C ARG A 101 -39.51 -0.12 10.61
N PRO A 102 -40.46 -0.21 11.55
CA PRO A 102 -41.78 0.42 11.41
C PRO A 102 -41.75 1.94 11.21
N ALA A 103 -40.76 2.64 11.78
CA ALA A 103 -40.59 4.09 11.61
C ALA A 103 -40.28 4.53 10.17
N MET A 104 -39.79 3.61 9.33
CA MET A 104 -39.48 3.85 7.91
C MET A 104 -40.66 3.56 6.98
N PHE A 105 -41.82 3.22 7.55
CA PHE A 105 -43.08 3.08 6.84
C PHE A 105 -43.95 4.31 7.10
N TYR A 106 -44.07 5.17 6.10
CA TYR A 106 -44.90 6.37 6.16
C TYR A 106 -45.34 6.76 4.75
N PRO A 107 -46.50 7.44 4.60
CA PRO A 107 -46.95 7.91 3.31
C PRO A 107 -46.07 9.06 2.81
N ILE A 108 -45.79 9.06 1.50
CA ILE A 108 -45.25 10.20 0.77
C ILE A 108 -46.33 10.63 -0.21
N PHE A 109 -46.69 11.90 -0.20
CA PHE A 109 -47.74 12.45 -1.05
C PHE A 109 -47.11 13.10 -2.28
N VAL A 110 -47.61 12.76 -3.47
CA VAL A 110 -47.10 13.25 -4.76
C VAL A 110 -48.09 14.26 -5.34
N ASN A 111 -47.57 15.37 -5.87
CA ASN A 111 -48.32 16.27 -6.75
C ASN A 111 -48.36 15.65 -8.17
N PRO A 112 -49.55 15.29 -8.70
CA PRO A 112 -49.66 14.64 -10.01
C PRO A 112 -49.20 15.51 -11.19
N GLU A 113 -49.24 16.84 -11.06
CA GLU A 113 -48.93 17.78 -12.14
C GLU A 113 -47.43 17.94 -12.37
N ASN A 114 -46.64 18.04 -11.29
CA ASN A 114 -45.20 18.32 -11.37
C ASN A 114 -44.30 17.23 -10.76
N LYS A 115 -44.89 16.17 -10.20
CA LYS A 115 -44.20 15.02 -9.55
C LYS A 115 -43.47 15.34 -8.25
N ASN A 116 -43.56 16.56 -7.74
CA ASN A 116 -42.97 16.93 -6.46
C ASN A 116 -43.63 16.14 -5.32
N ILE A 117 -42.92 16.01 -4.21
CA ILE A 117 -43.35 15.22 -3.06
C ILE A 117 -43.53 16.08 -1.81
N SER A 118 -44.36 15.60 -0.88
CA SER A 118 -44.56 16.16 0.45
C SER A 118 -44.81 15.04 1.45
N LEU A 119 -44.48 15.27 2.73
CA LEU A 119 -44.86 14.37 3.83
C LEU A 119 -46.25 14.67 4.41
N SER A 120 -46.89 15.76 3.97
CA SER A 120 -48.21 16.17 4.42
C SER A 120 -49.19 16.19 3.25
N LYS A 121 -50.38 15.60 3.45
CA LYS A 121 -51.45 15.60 2.46
C LYS A 121 -52.00 17.01 2.29
N SER A 122 -52.19 17.44 1.05
CA SER A 122 -52.88 18.70 0.73
C SER A 122 -53.70 18.54 -0.55
N LYS A 123 -54.38 19.61 -0.99
CA LYS A 123 -55.05 19.62 -2.30
C LYS A 123 -54.05 19.44 -3.45
N GLU A 124 -52.85 19.99 -3.29
CA GLU A 124 -51.76 19.92 -4.26
C GLU A 124 -51.06 18.55 -4.22
N PHE A 125 -50.74 18.05 -3.03
CA PHE A 125 -50.11 16.75 -2.82
C PHE A 125 -51.18 15.70 -2.46
N SER A 126 -51.89 15.23 -3.48
CA SER A 126 -53.11 14.42 -3.34
C SER A 126 -52.90 12.92 -3.46
N ILE A 127 -51.84 12.47 -4.15
CA ILE A 127 -51.58 11.05 -4.42
C ILE A 127 -50.75 10.45 -3.29
N GLU A 128 -51.32 9.51 -2.54
CA GLU A 128 -50.61 8.81 -1.47
C GLU A 128 -49.77 7.63 -2.01
N VAL A 129 -48.49 7.62 -1.68
CA VAL A 129 -47.57 6.53 -2.02
C VAL A 129 -47.03 5.89 -0.75
N LEU A 130 -47.27 4.58 -0.63
CA LEU A 130 -46.72 3.72 0.41
C LEU A 130 -45.65 2.81 -0.20
N PRO A 131 -44.64 2.40 0.58
CA PRO A 131 -43.61 1.48 0.09
C PRO A 131 -44.22 0.09 -0.05
N GLN A 132 -44.86 -0.20 -1.19
CA GLN A 132 -45.48 -1.49 -1.46
C GLN A 132 -44.62 -2.33 -2.42
N LYS A 133 -44.51 -3.63 -2.14
CA LYS A 133 -43.84 -4.60 -3.01
C LYS A 133 -44.78 -5.08 -4.12
N SER A 134 -44.20 -5.71 -5.15
CA SER A 134 -44.95 -6.26 -6.28
C SER A 134 -45.93 -7.38 -5.89
N ASP A 135 -45.64 -8.09 -4.81
CA ASP A 135 -46.49 -9.14 -4.21
C ASP A 135 -47.59 -8.58 -3.28
N GLY A 136 -47.72 -7.25 -3.18
CA GLY A 136 -48.74 -6.59 -2.36
C GLY A 136 -48.34 -6.32 -0.91
N ARG A 137 -47.25 -6.92 -0.41
CA ARG A 137 -46.78 -6.68 0.97
C ARG A 137 -46.26 -5.25 1.15
N TYR A 138 -46.36 -4.75 2.37
CA TYR A 138 -45.76 -3.48 2.74
C TYR A 138 -44.27 -3.64 3.05
N GLY A 139 -43.45 -2.93 2.27
CA GLY A 139 -42.05 -2.72 2.51
C GLY A 139 -41.78 -1.53 3.44
N ARG A 140 -40.58 -0.97 3.33
CA ARG A 140 -40.21 0.31 3.95
C ARG A 140 -39.39 1.20 3.02
N TRP A 141 -39.32 2.49 3.32
CA TRP A 141 -38.41 3.40 2.65
C TRP A 141 -36.96 3.19 3.09
N MET A 142 -36.00 3.57 2.24
CA MET A 142 -34.59 3.65 2.60
C MET A 142 -34.28 4.89 3.45
N TRP A 143 -35.06 5.96 3.32
CA TRP A 143 -34.86 7.22 4.05
C TRP A 143 -35.94 7.40 5.11
N GLY A 144 -35.57 8.02 6.22
CA GLY A 144 -36.53 8.47 7.24
C GLY A 144 -37.13 9.83 6.86
N LYS A 145 -38.20 10.23 7.56
CA LYS A 145 -38.94 11.48 7.29
C LYS A 145 -38.03 12.70 7.22
N GLN A 146 -37.12 12.86 8.19
CA GLN A 146 -36.20 13.99 8.24
C GLN A 146 -35.30 14.07 7.00
N LYS A 147 -34.68 12.95 6.61
CA LYS A 147 -33.84 12.89 5.41
C LYS A 147 -34.63 13.18 4.12
N VAL A 148 -35.89 12.74 4.05
CA VAL A 148 -36.78 13.09 2.94
C VAL A 148 -37.02 14.60 2.89
N LEU A 149 -37.33 15.25 4.02
CA LEU A 149 -37.53 16.70 4.06
C LEU A 149 -36.29 17.46 3.59
N GLU A 150 -35.11 17.12 4.11
CA GLU A 150 -33.82 17.73 3.76
C GLU A 150 -33.44 17.55 2.29
N ASN A 151 -33.92 16.47 1.65
CA ASN A 151 -33.53 16.08 0.29
C ASN A 151 -34.73 16.04 -0.66
N THR A 152 -35.78 16.81 -0.39
CA THR A 152 -37.04 16.80 -1.19
C THR A 152 -36.78 17.07 -2.68
N SER A 153 -35.79 17.91 -3.00
CA SER A 153 -35.40 18.21 -4.39
C SER A 153 -34.76 17.05 -5.15
N LEU A 154 -34.31 16.00 -4.44
CA LEU A 154 -33.69 14.82 -5.02
C LEU A 154 -34.70 13.69 -5.28
N ILE A 155 -35.95 13.83 -4.83
CA ILE A 155 -36.96 12.78 -4.87
C ILE A 155 -38.20 13.25 -5.60
N GLU A 156 -38.75 12.37 -6.43
CA GLU A 156 -39.95 12.65 -7.21
C GLU A 156 -40.85 11.42 -7.29
N GLY A 157 -42.14 11.69 -7.45
CA GLY A 157 -43.14 10.67 -7.73
C GLY A 157 -43.09 10.26 -9.21
N TYR A 158 -42.93 8.97 -9.46
CA TYR A 158 -42.87 8.42 -10.79
C TYR A 158 -44.08 7.52 -11.08
N PRO A 159 -44.92 7.83 -12.07
CA PRO A 159 -46.08 7.03 -12.39
C PRO A 159 -45.68 5.64 -12.92
N ILE A 160 -46.40 4.61 -12.50
CA ILE A 160 -46.28 3.22 -12.91
C ILE A 160 -47.67 2.75 -13.38
N ARG A 161 -47.71 1.79 -14.32
CA ARG A 161 -48.95 1.22 -14.88
C ARG A 161 -49.88 2.32 -15.43
N ASN A 162 -49.41 3.07 -16.41
CA ASN A 162 -50.17 4.13 -17.11
C ASN A 162 -50.73 5.25 -16.22
N GLY A 163 -50.21 5.44 -15.00
CA GLY A 163 -50.59 6.55 -14.11
C GLY A 163 -51.45 6.15 -12.91
N ASP A 164 -51.90 4.90 -12.83
CA ASP A 164 -52.76 4.41 -11.74
C ASP A 164 -52.04 4.27 -10.40
N ARG A 165 -50.70 4.18 -10.41
CA ARG A 165 -49.87 4.08 -9.21
C ARG A 165 -48.61 4.91 -9.36
N TYR A 166 -48.03 5.30 -8.24
CA TYR A 166 -46.75 6.01 -8.21
C TYR A 166 -45.72 5.20 -7.39
N ASP A 167 -44.46 5.24 -7.81
CA ASP A 167 -43.32 4.93 -6.94
C ASP A 167 -42.59 6.22 -6.59
N ILE A 168 -41.74 6.18 -5.58
CA ILE A 168 -40.83 7.29 -5.27
C ILE A 168 -39.45 6.95 -5.81
N ARG A 169 -38.89 7.85 -6.64
CA ARG A 169 -37.55 7.71 -7.21
C ARG A 169 -36.63 8.82 -6.71
N VAL A 170 -35.38 8.47 -6.49
CA VAL A 170 -34.28 9.35 -6.09
C VAL A 170 -33.40 9.62 -7.31
N ARG A 171 -33.04 10.89 -7.54
CA ARG A 171 -32.00 11.30 -8.47
C ARG A 171 -30.64 10.98 -7.87
N ASP A 172 -29.97 9.98 -8.43
CA ASP A 172 -28.63 9.55 -8.06
C ASP A 172 -27.63 10.16 -9.06
N TYR A 173 -26.92 11.20 -8.64
CA TYR A 173 -26.05 11.99 -9.51
C TYR A 173 -24.70 11.32 -9.77
N LEU A 174 -24.20 11.46 -11.01
CA LEU A 174 -22.91 10.92 -11.43
C LEU A 174 -21.73 11.62 -10.75
N LYS A 175 -21.85 12.94 -10.57
CA LYS A 175 -20.83 13.78 -9.93
C LYS A 175 -21.29 14.14 -8.52
N LYS A 176 -20.37 14.07 -7.56
CA LYS A 176 -20.58 14.58 -6.20
C LYS A 176 -20.60 16.12 -6.20
N HIS A 177 -20.90 16.73 -5.04
CA HIS A 177 -20.97 18.19 -4.89
C HIS A 177 -19.69 18.93 -5.33
N GLU A 178 -18.54 18.28 -5.27
CA GLU A 178 -17.22 18.82 -5.68
C GLU A 178 -16.89 18.60 -7.17
N GLY A 179 -17.85 18.12 -7.98
CA GLY A 179 -17.64 17.88 -9.41
C GLY A 179 -16.85 16.60 -9.76
N LYS A 180 -16.24 15.94 -8.76
CA LYS A 180 -15.63 14.61 -8.92
C LYS A 180 -16.67 13.57 -9.30
N ILE A 181 -16.35 12.71 -10.28
CA ILE A 181 -17.18 11.56 -10.62
C ILE A 181 -17.22 10.62 -9.42
N ARG A 182 -18.40 10.08 -9.15
CA ARG A 182 -18.59 9.12 -8.07
C ARG A 182 -17.82 7.83 -8.37
N GLU A 183 -17.30 7.22 -7.32
CA GLU A 183 -16.67 5.90 -7.37
C GLU A 183 -17.59 4.79 -6.85
N SER A 184 -17.26 3.56 -7.20
CA SER A 184 -17.92 2.36 -6.69
C SER A 184 -17.06 1.64 -5.65
N LYS A 185 -17.69 0.91 -4.73
CA LYS A 185 -16.93 0.08 -3.79
C LYS A 185 -16.29 -1.10 -4.53
N PRO A 186 -15.07 -1.52 -4.16
CA PRO A 186 -14.46 -2.73 -4.70
C PRO A 186 -15.37 -3.95 -4.44
N LYS A 187 -15.53 -4.79 -5.46
CA LYS A 187 -16.25 -6.07 -5.33
C LYS A 187 -15.34 -7.08 -4.63
N SER A 188 -15.91 -8.01 -3.88
CA SER A 188 -15.16 -9.11 -3.25
C SER A 188 -14.85 -10.27 -4.20
N THR A 189 -15.20 -10.16 -5.48
CA THR A 189 -14.88 -11.15 -6.51
C THR A 189 -14.33 -10.41 -7.72
N TRP A 190 -13.08 -10.70 -8.06
CA TRP A 190 -12.36 -10.08 -9.17
C TRP A 190 -12.23 -11.07 -10.31
N VAL A 191 -12.71 -10.67 -11.48
CA VAL A 191 -12.86 -11.53 -12.68
C VAL A 191 -12.20 -10.94 -13.92
N ASP A 192 -11.36 -9.92 -13.74
CA ASP A 192 -10.65 -9.26 -14.81
C ASP A 192 -9.72 -10.27 -15.52
N LYS A 193 -9.77 -10.31 -16.86
CA LYS A 193 -8.96 -11.24 -17.66
C LYS A 193 -7.45 -11.13 -17.41
N GLN A 194 -7.00 -9.93 -17.00
CA GLN A 194 -5.60 -9.63 -16.69
C GLN A 194 -5.11 -10.34 -15.41
N LEU A 195 -6.01 -10.86 -14.57
CA LEU A 195 -5.68 -11.63 -13.36
C LEU A 195 -5.26 -13.07 -13.66
N ASN A 196 -5.33 -13.52 -14.92
CA ASN A 196 -4.93 -14.87 -15.29
C ASN A 196 -3.46 -15.13 -14.93
N THR A 197 -3.19 -16.23 -14.22
CA THR A 197 -1.84 -16.61 -13.76
C THR A 197 -0.82 -16.70 -14.91
N GLN A 198 -1.25 -17.11 -16.11
CA GLN A 198 -0.38 -17.19 -17.30
C GLN A 198 0.19 -15.84 -17.73
N ASN A 199 -0.50 -14.74 -17.39
CA ASN A 199 -0.03 -13.39 -17.70
C ASN A 199 1.25 -13.09 -16.94
N GLY A 200 1.34 -13.46 -15.65
CA GLY A 200 2.54 -13.22 -14.86
C GLY A 200 3.78 -13.91 -15.46
N THR A 201 3.63 -15.16 -15.92
CA THR A 201 4.73 -15.88 -16.61
C THR A 201 5.13 -15.19 -17.91
N THR A 202 4.14 -14.74 -18.69
CA THR A 202 4.37 -14.06 -19.97
C THR A 202 5.04 -12.70 -19.78
N GLU A 203 4.58 -11.92 -18.79
CA GLU A 203 5.16 -10.64 -18.39
C GLU A 203 6.61 -10.80 -17.94
N LEU A 204 6.90 -11.81 -17.12
CA LEU A 204 8.26 -12.09 -16.64
C LEU A 204 9.21 -12.51 -17.78
N LYS A 205 8.75 -13.36 -18.70
CA LYS A 205 9.52 -13.75 -19.88
C LYS A 205 9.84 -12.55 -20.77
N LYS A 206 8.84 -11.69 -21.00
CA LYS A 206 8.98 -10.48 -21.81
C LYS A 206 10.00 -9.53 -21.20
N ILE A 207 9.92 -9.26 -19.89
CA ILE A 207 10.83 -8.31 -19.23
C ILE A 207 12.26 -8.86 -19.15
N LEU A 208 12.44 -10.16 -18.93
CA LEU A 208 13.76 -10.81 -18.88
C LEU A 208 14.26 -11.27 -20.25
N GLU A 209 13.52 -10.96 -21.33
CA GLU A 209 13.86 -11.28 -22.72
C GLU A 209 14.27 -12.75 -22.90
N THR A 210 13.50 -13.65 -22.29
CA THR A 210 13.76 -15.09 -22.32
C THR A 210 12.50 -15.86 -22.68
N ASN A 211 12.68 -17.02 -23.32
CA ASN A 211 11.59 -17.94 -23.61
C ASN A 211 11.44 -19.03 -22.52
N GLU A 212 12.38 -19.10 -21.58
CA GLU A 212 12.41 -20.12 -20.53
C GLU A 212 11.56 -19.71 -19.32
N ASN A 213 10.97 -20.70 -18.64
CA ASN A 213 10.31 -20.47 -17.35
C ASN A 213 11.40 -20.45 -16.27
N LEU A 214 11.75 -19.27 -15.77
CA LEU A 214 12.80 -19.10 -14.76
C LEU A 214 12.30 -19.36 -13.33
N ILE A 215 11.02 -19.12 -13.07
CA ILE A 215 10.35 -19.34 -11.79
C ILE A 215 8.92 -19.80 -12.06
N GLU A 216 8.38 -20.58 -11.12
CA GLU A 216 7.00 -21.02 -11.17
C GLU A 216 6.04 -19.92 -10.69
N PHE A 217 4.94 -19.76 -11.42
CA PHE A 217 3.77 -18.97 -11.03
C PHE A 217 4.03 -17.53 -10.51
N PRO A 218 4.84 -16.69 -11.20
CA PRO A 218 4.94 -15.29 -10.83
C PRO A 218 3.56 -14.62 -10.89
N LYS A 219 3.23 -13.77 -9.92
CA LYS A 219 1.95 -13.05 -9.91
C LYS A 219 1.87 -12.08 -11.10
N PRO A 220 0.68 -11.87 -11.70
CA PRO A 220 0.49 -10.83 -12.72
C PRO A 220 0.69 -9.43 -12.12
N VAL A 221 1.35 -8.54 -12.86
CA VAL A 221 1.57 -7.13 -12.44
C VAL A 221 0.25 -6.41 -12.20
N PHE A 222 -0.77 -6.73 -13.02
CA PHE A 222 -2.11 -6.16 -12.90
C PHE A 222 -2.75 -6.43 -11.53
N LEU A 223 -2.54 -7.62 -10.94
CA LEU A 223 -3.08 -7.94 -9.62
C LEU A 223 -2.57 -6.95 -8.56
N ILE A 224 -1.26 -6.68 -8.57
CA ILE A 224 -0.64 -5.77 -7.61
C ILE A 224 -1.10 -4.33 -7.88
N LYS A 225 -1.09 -3.87 -9.13
CA LYS A 225 -1.63 -2.54 -9.47
C LYS A 225 -3.08 -2.36 -9.02
N LYS A 226 -3.91 -3.40 -9.16
CA LYS A 226 -5.31 -3.37 -8.72
C LYS A 226 -5.43 -3.20 -7.21
N ILE A 227 -4.54 -3.83 -6.42
CA ILE A 227 -4.47 -3.63 -4.96
C ILE A 227 -4.00 -2.21 -4.64
N LEU A 228 -2.93 -1.73 -5.28
CA LEU A 228 -2.35 -0.41 -5.03
C LEU A 228 -3.31 0.74 -5.37
N ASN A 229 -4.15 0.57 -6.38
CA ASN A 229 -5.18 1.56 -6.73
C ASN A 229 -6.32 1.70 -5.70
N LEU A 230 -6.37 0.82 -4.69
CA LEU A 230 -7.28 0.97 -3.55
C LEU A 230 -6.69 1.85 -2.44
N ILE A 231 -5.48 2.38 -2.64
CA ILE A 231 -4.70 3.19 -1.70
C ILE A 231 -4.37 4.53 -2.40
N GLU A 232 -4.61 5.67 -1.74
CA GLU A 232 -4.41 7.01 -2.35
C GLU A 232 -3.03 7.58 -2.08
N ASP A 233 -2.49 7.33 -0.88
CA ASP A 233 -1.28 8.00 -0.41
C ASP A 233 0.01 7.49 -1.06
N GLU A 234 1.04 8.34 -1.02
CA GLU A 234 2.42 7.91 -1.24
C GLU A 234 2.87 7.05 -0.06
N VAL A 235 2.76 5.73 -0.25
CA VAL A 235 3.00 4.76 0.82
C VAL A 235 4.31 4.02 0.63
N VAL A 236 4.77 3.39 1.72
CA VAL A 236 5.83 2.38 1.68
C VAL A 236 5.17 1.00 1.63
N ILE A 237 5.43 0.25 0.55
CA ILE A 237 4.91 -1.10 0.37
C ILE A 237 5.99 -2.11 0.77
N LEU A 238 5.67 -2.96 1.74
CA LEU A 238 6.50 -4.09 2.13
C LEU A 238 5.96 -5.37 1.50
N ASP A 239 6.82 -6.09 0.78
CA ASP A 239 6.55 -7.45 0.31
C ASP A 239 7.73 -8.35 0.70
N PHE A 240 7.51 -9.13 1.77
CA PHE A 240 8.52 -10.01 2.33
C PHE A 240 8.52 -11.43 1.75
N PHE A 241 7.71 -11.66 0.70
CA PHE A 241 7.72 -12.85 -0.15
C PHE A 241 7.76 -12.43 -1.63
N SER A 242 8.71 -11.54 -1.95
CA SER A 242 8.70 -10.78 -3.20
C SER A 242 8.87 -11.62 -4.48
N GLY A 243 9.39 -12.84 -4.36
CA GLY A 243 9.57 -13.79 -5.45
C GLY A 243 10.35 -13.18 -6.60
N SER A 244 9.71 -13.08 -7.76
CA SER A 244 10.31 -12.49 -8.96
C SER A 244 10.29 -10.97 -9.00
N GLY A 245 9.90 -10.26 -7.93
CA GLY A 245 9.88 -8.79 -7.88
C GLY A 245 8.70 -8.14 -8.60
N THR A 246 7.55 -8.83 -8.69
CA THR A 246 6.32 -8.31 -9.32
C THR A 246 5.84 -7.01 -8.66
N THR A 247 5.95 -6.93 -7.34
CA THR A 247 5.50 -5.78 -6.55
C THR A 247 6.26 -4.50 -6.92
N ALA A 248 7.60 -4.57 -7.01
CA ALA A 248 8.40 -3.43 -7.46
C ALA A 248 8.08 -3.01 -8.90
N GLN A 249 7.87 -3.95 -9.83
CA GLN A 249 7.45 -3.60 -11.19
C GLN A 249 6.11 -2.84 -11.18
N ALA A 250 5.11 -3.34 -10.45
CA ALA A 250 3.80 -2.70 -10.38
C ALA A 250 3.88 -1.29 -9.82
N ILE A 251 4.70 -1.08 -8.79
CA ILE A 251 4.91 0.23 -8.15
C ILE A 251 5.60 1.21 -9.10
N LEU A 252 6.71 0.80 -9.73
CA LEU A 252 7.45 1.66 -10.67
C LEU A 252 6.57 2.08 -11.86
N GLU A 253 5.78 1.15 -12.40
CA GLU A 253 4.85 1.47 -13.47
C GLU A 253 3.71 2.39 -13.02
N LEU A 254 3.15 2.17 -11.82
CA LEU A 254 2.07 3.00 -11.28
C LEU A 254 2.54 4.42 -10.93
N ASN A 255 3.74 4.55 -10.36
CA ASN A 255 4.38 5.84 -10.10
C ASN A 255 4.54 6.62 -11.40
N LYS A 256 5.01 5.97 -12.47
CA LYS A 256 5.09 6.56 -13.81
C LYS A 256 3.73 6.98 -14.37
N GLU A 257 2.71 6.14 -14.23
CA GLU A 257 1.37 6.38 -14.78
C GLU A 257 0.66 7.55 -14.09
N ASN A 258 0.79 7.65 -12.77
CA ASN A 258 0.00 8.57 -11.96
C ASN A 258 0.82 9.74 -11.36
N GLY A 259 2.12 9.81 -11.63
CA GLY A 259 3.02 10.82 -11.06
C GLY A 259 3.17 10.72 -9.54
N ARG A 260 3.00 9.51 -8.98
CA ARG A 260 3.14 9.23 -7.53
C ARG A 260 4.56 8.79 -7.20
N ASN A 261 4.94 8.88 -5.92
CA ASN A 261 6.24 8.42 -5.42
C ASN A 261 6.12 7.29 -4.37
N ASN A 262 5.36 6.24 -4.67
CA ASN A 262 5.28 5.07 -3.78
C ASN A 262 6.64 4.37 -3.68
N ARG A 263 7.04 3.99 -2.47
CA ARG A 263 8.32 3.31 -2.19
C ARG A 263 8.08 1.84 -1.91
N PHE A 264 9.10 1.01 -2.10
CA PHE A 264 9.00 -0.42 -1.82
C PHE A 264 10.17 -0.94 -0.99
N ILE A 265 9.88 -1.94 -0.16
CA ILE A 265 10.84 -2.80 0.52
C ILE A 265 10.50 -4.23 0.12
N LEU A 266 11.44 -4.90 -0.55
CA LEU A 266 11.28 -6.30 -0.95
C LEU A 266 12.25 -7.18 -0.17
N ILE A 267 11.73 -8.28 0.38
CA ILE A 267 12.55 -9.33 1.00
C ILE A 267 12.39 -10.60 0.17
N GLN A 268 13.52 -11.24 -0.14
CA GLN A 268 13.56 -12.50 -0.87
C GLN A 268 14.69 -13.37 -0.32
N ILE A 269 14.35 -14.60 0.05
CA ILE A 269 15.36 -15.62 0.37
C ILE A 269 16.13 -15.99 -0.91
N PRO A 270 17.48 -16.11 -0.88
CA PRO A 270 18.28 -16.46 -2.05
C PRO A 270 18.21 -17.97 -2.35
N GLU A 271 17.00 -18.48 -2.59
CA GLU A 271 16.75 -19.88 -2.95
C GLU A 271 17.43 -20.22 -4.28
N LYS A 272 18.29 -21.25 -4.27
CA LYS A 272 19.05 -21.68 -5.45
C LYS A 272 18.14 -22.39 -6.44
N ILE A 273 18.29 -22.04 -7.72
CA ILE A 273 17.45 -22.59 -8.81
C ILE A 273 18.22 -23.50 -9.78
N GLY A 274 19.47 -23.85 -9.45
CA GLY A 274 20.29 -24.78 -10.24
C GLY A 274 20.76 -24.25 -11.59
N ARG A 275 20.68 -22.93 -11.82
CA ARG A 275 21.08 -22.28 -13.08
C ARG A 275 22.35 -21.44 -12.92
N LYS A 276 23.02 -21.16 -14.04
CA LYS A 276 24.25 -20.32 -14.10
C LYS A 276 23.97 -18.85 -14.38
N ASP A 277 22.96 -18.55 -15.19
CA ASP A 277 22.54 -17.18 -15.55
C ASP A 277 21.86 -16.46 -14.39
N TYR A 278 21.07 -17.20 -13.59
CA TYR A 278 20.50 -16.73 -12.34
C TYR A 278 20.73 -17.77 -11.24
N VAL A 279 21.64 -17.48 -10.32
CA VAL A 279 22.04 -18.44 -9.27
C VAL A 279 20.90 -18.71 -8.30
N ASN A 280 20.06 -17.71 -8.02
CA ASN A 280 18.95 -17.78 -7.09
C ASN A 280 17.77 -16.88 -7.50
N ILE A 281 16.62 -17.05 -6.85
CA ILE A 281 15.39 -16.27 -7.11
C ILE A 281 15.61 -14.77 -6.92
N ALA A 282 16.40 -14.35 -5.92
CA ALA A 282 16.66 -12.94 -5.67
C ALA A 282 17.41 -12.26 -6.84
N GLU A 283 18.29 -12.99 -7.56
CA GLU A 283 18.93 -12.47 -8.77
C GLU A 283 17.90 -12.17 -9.88
N ILE A 284 16.90 -13.04 -10.06
CA ILE A 284 15.80 -12.83 -11.02
C ILE A 284 15.04 -11.55 -10.64
N GLY A 285 14.67 -11.39 -9.37
CA GLY A 285 13.97 -10.20 -8.88
C GLY A 285 14.77 -8.91 -9.12
N LYS A 286 16.06 -8.90 -8.77
CA LYS A 286 16.95 -7.75 -9.00
C LYS A 286 17.04 -7.40 -10.48
N GLU A 287 17.22 -8.40 -11.35
CA GLU A 287 17.34 -8.16 -12.79
C GLU A 287 16.02 -7.68 -13.40
N ARG A 288 14.88 -8.23 -12.97
CA ARG A 288 13.56 -7.72 -13.36
C ARG A 288 13.42 -6.24 -13.05
N ILE A 289 13.74 -5.83 -11.82
CA ILE A 289 13.64 -4.42 -11.38
C ILE A 289 14.55 -3.53 -12.24
N ARG A 290 15.82 -3.91 -12.45
CA ARG A 290 16.76 -3.16 -13.30
C ARG A 290 16.22 -2.98 -14.72
N ARG A 291 15.64 -4.01 -15.32
CA ARG A 291 15.10 -3.93 -16.68
C ARG A 291 13.84 -3.07 -16.77
N VAL A 292 12.98 -3.12 -15.75
CA VAL A 292 11.82 -2.21 -15.64
C VAL A 292 12.30 -0.76 -15.58
N ILE A 293 13.28 -0.46 -14.73
CA ILE A 293 13.88 0.88 -14.61
C ILE A 293 14.43 1.34 -15.96
N ARG A 294 15.30 0.54 -16.61
CA ARG A 294 15.87 0.88 -17.92
C ARG A 294 14.79 1.16 -18.98
N ASN A 295 13.71 0.37 -18.99
CA ASN A 295 12.59 0.58 -19.92
C ASN A 295 11.85 1.90 -19.63
N ILE A 296 11.68 2.24 -18.36
CA ILE A 296 11.05 3.49 -17.95
C ILE A 296 11.94 4.69 -18.34
N GLU A 297 13.23 4.63 -18.02
CA GLU A 297 14.24 5.65 -18.39
C GLU A 297 14.28 5.86 -19.90
N LYS A 298 14.32 4.77 -20.68
CA LYS A 298 14.28 4.84 -22.15
C LYS A 298 13.06 5.62 -22.66
N ILE A 299 11.88 5.33 -22.11
CA ILE A 299 10.64 6.02 -22.51
C ILE A 299 10.70 7.51 -22.12
N TYR A 300 11.27 7.86 -20.97
CA TYR A 300 11.45 9.27 -20.59
C TYR A 300 12.44 9.99 -21.51
N HIS A 301 13.56 9.36 -21.85
CA HIS A 301 14.54 9.90 -22.80
C HIS A 301 13.93 10.12 -24.19
N GLU A 302 13.14 9.18 -24.69
CA GLU A 302 12.45 9.31 -25.98
C GLU A 302 11.46 10.49 -25.97
N LYS A 303 10.65 10.62 -24.91
CA LYS A 303 9.71 11.76 -24.76
C LYS A 303 10.41 13.12 -24.65
N ALA A 304 11.54 13.17 -23.92
CA ALA A 304 12.32 14.40 -23.78
C ALA A 304 12.91 14.86 -25.13
N ASN A 305 13.31 13.91 -25.99
CA ASN A 305 13.78 14.23 -27.33
C ASN A 305 12.65 14.71 -28.26
N GLU A 306 11.44 14.17 -28.12
CA GLU A 306 10.27 14.59 -28.92
C GLU A 306 9.69 15.94 -28.46
N THR A 307 9.78 16.26 -27.17
CA THR A 307 9.20 17.48 -26.59
C THR A 307 10.19 18.24 -25.68
N PRO A 308 11.26 18.84 -26.22
CA PRO A 308 12.33 19.45 -25.43
C PRO A 308 11.87 20.64 -24.55
N LEU A 309 10.74 21.26 -24.88
CA LEU A 309 10.20 22.43 -24.18
C LEU A 309 9.34 22.08 -22.95
N LEU A 310 9.02 20.80 -22.71
CA LEU A 310 8.15 20.33 -21.61
C LEU A 310 8.90 19.55 -20.53
N ILE A 311 10.23 19.54 -20.55
CA ILE A 311 11.07 18.74 -19.64
C ILE A 311 10.86 19.11 -18.15
N ASN A 312 10.51 20.37 -17.86
CA ASN A 312 10.42 20.87 -16.49
C ASN A 312 9.11 20.55 -15.75
N GLU A 313 8.13 19.90 -16.41
CA GLU A 313 6.84 19.55 -15.79
C GLU A 313 6.69 18.06 -15.45
N GLN A 314 7.69 17.23 -15.76
CA GLN A 314 7.63 15.81 -15.42
C GLN A 314 8.08 15.60 -13.97
N PRO A 315 7.27 14.97 -13.11
CA PRO A 315 7.69 14.67 -11.75
C PRO A 315 8.97 13.83 -11.79
N GLN A 316 9.98 14.25 -11.02
CA GLN A 316 11.23 13.50 -10.88
C GLN A 316 10.93 12.23 -10.07
N ILE A 317 10.65 11.13 -10.77
CA ILE A 317 10.36 9.84 -10.14
C ILE A 317 11.67 9.21 -9.68
N ASP A 318 11.71 8.78 -8.41
CA ASP A 318 12.80 7.95 -7.93
C ASP A 318 12.66 6.53 -8.50
N LEU A 319 13.57 6.16 -9.40
CA LEU A 319 13.65 4.83 -9.99
C LEU A 319 14.76 3.99 -9.32
N GLY A 320 15.51 4.56 -8.39
CA GLY A 320 16.63 3.89 -7.74
C GLY A 320 16.18 2.78 -6.79
N PHE A 321 17.04 1.79 -6.57
CA PHE A 321 16.89 0.85 -5.47
C PHE A 321 18.26 0.43 -4.94
N LYS A 322 18.34 0.19 -3.62
CA LYS A 322 19.51 -0.38 -2.96
C LYS A 322 19.28 -1.86 -2.70
N VAL A 323 20.36 -2.64 -2.72
CA VAL A 323 20.32 -4.07 -2.42
C VAL A 323 21.14 -4.32 -1.17
N PHE A 324 20.50 -4.93 -0.17
CA PHE A 324 21.16 -5.37 1.05
C PHE A 324 21.13 -6.89 1.13
N ARG A 325 22.11 -7.46 1.82
CA ARG A 325 22.15 -8.89 2.13
C ARG A 325 22.20 -9.05 3.62
N TYR A 326 21.38 -9.95 4.15
CA TYR A 326 21.52 -10.37 5.54
C TYR A 326 22.90 -11.01 5.76
N SER A 327 23.60 -10.52 6.77
CA SER A 327 24.91 -11.02 7.21
C SER A 327 24.89 -11.15 8.73
N ARG A 328 25.92 -11.80 9.29
CA ARG A 328 26.15 -11.75 10.74
C ARG A 328 26.52 -10.32 11.14
N SER A 329 26.14 -9.95 12.36
CA SER A 329 26.48 -8.68 12.98
C SER A 329 28.00 -8.45 12.97
N ASN A 330 28.40 -7.19 12.79
CA ASN A 330 29.79 -6.77 12.96
C ASN A 330 30.19 -6.73 14.44
N TYR A 331 29.22 -6.77 15.36
CA TYR A 331 29.45 -6.89 16.79
C TYR A 331 29.65 -8.35 17.18
N LYS A 332 30.58 -8.59 18.10
CA LYS A 332 30.76 -9.90 18.71
C LYS A 332 29.52 -10.26 19.52
N PRO A 333 28.93 -11.45 19.34
CA PRO A 333 27.80 -11.86 20.15
C PRO A 333 28.22 -12.03 21.60
N TRP A 334 27.37 -11.59 22.52
CA TRP A 334 27.55 -11.89 23.93
C TRP A 334 27.51 -13.40 24.14
N LYS A 335 28.54 -13.96 24.80
CA LYS A 335 28.56 -15.35 25.23
C LYS A 335 28.35 -15.40 26.74
N SER A 336 27.21 -15.93 27.18
CA SER A 336 27.03 -16.31 28.58
C SER A 336 27.93 -17.50 28.91
N LEU A 337 28.61 -17.47 30.05
CA LEU A 337 29.37 -18.61 30.56
C LEU A 337 28.42 -19.74 30.95
N GLU A 338 28.69 -20.96 30.48
CA GLU A 338 28.03 -22.17 30.95
C GLU A 338 28.72 -22.74 32.21
N GLU A 339 30.01 -22.47 32.41
CA GLU A 339 30.78 -22.87 33.60
C GLU A 339 31.68 -21.72 34.08
N GLU A 340 31.57 -21.38 35.37
CA GLU A 340 32.39 -20.35 36.02
C GLU A 340 33.71 -20.97 36.53
N ASN A 341 34.72 -21.05 35.66
CA ASN A 341 36.09 -21.35 36.09
C ASN A 341 37.04 -20.17 35.75
N VAL A 342 38.02 -19.94 36.61
CA VAL A 342 38.92 -18.76 36.52
C VAL A 342 39.72 -18.75 35.21
N GLU A 343 40.01 -19.93 34.65
CA GLU A 343 40.74 -20.08 33.38
C GLU A 343 39.89 -19.74 32.14
N SER A 344 38.56 -19.81 32.19
CA SER A 344 37.67 -19.36 31.10
C SER A 344 37.33 -17.87 31.15
N LEU A 345 37.61 -17.19 32.26
CA LEU A 345 37.36 -15.75 32.42
C LEU A 345 38.36 -14.88 31.64
N THR A 346 39.63 -15.25 31.59
CA THR A 346 40.67 -14.43 30.92
C THR A 346 40.41 -14.26 29.41
N PRO A 347 40.10 -15.32 28.64
CA PRO A 347 39.72 -15.19 27.25
C PRO A 347 38.41 -14.41 27.06
N LEU A 348 37.52 -14.39 28.05
CA LEU A 348 36.28 -13.62 28.00
C LEU A 348 36.55 -12.11 28.06
N PHE A 349 37.40 -11.68 28.99
CA PHE A 349 37.80 -10.27 29.12
C PHE A 349 38.63 -9.80 27.92
N GLU A 350 39.59 -10.61 27.45
CA GLU A 350 40.39 -10.28 26.27
C GLU A 350 39.50 -10.16 25.02
N ASN A 351 38.53 -11.07 24.85
CA ASN A 351 37.64 -11.06 23.71
C ASN A 351 36.58 -9.94 23.76
N GLN A 352 36.44 -9.25 24.90
CA GLN A 352 35.59 -8.08 25.10
C GLN A 352 36.31 -6.73 24.97
N THR A 353 37.63 -6.72 24.76
CA THR A 353 38.37 -5.45 24.60
C THR A 353 38.03 -4.71 23.30
N ASP A 354 37.76 -5.45 22.22
CA ASP A 354 37.21 -4.93 20.96
C ASP A 354 35.83 -5.56 20.74
N PRO A 355 34.74 -4.78 20.71
CA PRO A 355 33.40 -5.30 20.51
C PRO A 355 33.15 -5.73 19.05
N LEU A 356 34.02 -5.39 18.10
CA LEU A 356 33.86 -5.73 16.69
C LEU A 356 34.52 -7.04 16.31
N ILE A 357 33.95 -7.74 15.33
CA ILE A 357 34.54 -8.96 14.75
C ILE A 357 35.80 -8.64 13.96
N SER A 358 36.77 -9.56 13.92
CA SER A 358 37.96 -9.40 13.09
C SER A 358 37.59 -9.28 11.60
N GLY A 359 38.17 -8.27 10.92
CA GLY A 359 37.97 -8.05 9.49
C GLY A 359 36.63 -7.40 9.12
N TRP A 360 35.97 -6.73 10.08
CA TRP A 360 34.80 -5.89 9.80
C TRP A 360 35.12 -4.83 8.72
N LYS A 361 34.10 -4.42 7.97
CA LYS A 361 34.24 -3.39 6.93
C LYS A 361 33.46 -2.15 7.32
N LYS A 362 34.04 -0.97 7.05
CA LYS A 362 33.40 0.33 7.35
C LYS A 362 31.99 0.45 6.76
N GLU A 363 31.77 0.00 5.52
CA GLU A 363 30.47 0.08 4.84
C GLU A 363 29.40 -0.82 5.50
N ASP A 364 29.80 -2.03 5.91
CA ASP A 364 28.91 -3.00 6.56
C ASP A 364 28.55 -2.52 7.96
N LEU A 365 29.55 -2.04 8.73
CA LEU A 365 29.34 -1.49 10.06
C LEU A 365 28.50 -0.21 10.01
N LEU A 366 28.74 0.69 9.05
CA LEU A 366 27.93 1.88 8.86
C LEU A 366 26.46 1.51 8.65
N SER A 367 26.18 0.54 7.77
CA SER A 367 24.81 0.09 7.50
C SER A 367 24.12 -0.48 8.75
N GLU A 368 24.86 -1.18 9.60
CA GLU A 368 24.37 -1.72 10.88
C GLU A 368 24.13 -0.60 11.91
N ILE A 369 25.04 0.37 12.03
CA ILE A 369 24.89 1.57 12.87
C ILE A 369 23.62 2.32 12.48
N LEU A 370 23.37 2.54 11.18
CA LEU A 370 22.14 3.22 10.73
C LEU A 370 20.89 2.55 11.32
N LEU A 371 20.81 1.22 11.25
CA LEU A 371 19.64 0.49 11.75
C LEU A 371 19.53 0.52 13.28
N LEU A 372 20.66 0.42 13.99
CA LEU A 372 20.70 0.47 15.46
C LEU A 372 20.27 1.83 15.99
N GLU A 373 20.73 2.91 15.33
CA GLU A 373 20.37 4.30 15.67
C GLU A 373 19.00 4.72 15.11
N GLY A 374 18.24 3.80 14.50
CA GLY A 374 16.89 4.06 14.01
C GLY A 374 16.80 4.85 12.70
N PHE A 375 17.90 4.98 11.95
CA PHE A 375 17.92 5.60 10.63
C PHE A 375 17.54 4.61 9.52
N PRO A 376 16.68 5.01 8.55
CA PRO A 376 16.31 4.14 7.45
C PRO A 376 17.48 3.92 6.48
N LEU A 377 17.51 2.78 5.78
CA LEU A 377 18.55 2.46 4.79
C LEU A 377 18.55 3.37 3.55
N THR A 378 17.47 4.14 3.37
CA THR A 378 17.34 5.20 2.35
C THR A 378 17.94 6.52 2.79
N SER A 379 18.51 6.62 4.00
CA SER A 379 19.15 7.85 4.50
C SER A 379 20.21 8.38 3.54
N LYS A 380 20.30 9.71 3.47
CA LYS A 380 21.31 10.43 2.70
C LYS A 380 22.60 10.50 3.51
N ILE A 381 23.65 9.89 2.99
CA ILE A 381 24.98 9.87 3.58
C ILE A 381 25.82 10.90 2.81
N ALA A 382 26.32 11.92 3.51
CA ALA A 382 27.18 12.96 2.97
C ALA A 382 28.55 12.92 3.64
N TYR A 383 29.61 12.84 2.84
CA TYR A 383 30.98 12.94 3.32
C TYR A 383 31.32 14.40 3.64
N LEU A 384 31.91 14.67 4.81
CA LEU A 384 32.29 16.01 5.23
C LEU A 384 33.74 16.30 4.81
N GLU A 385 33.90 16.82 3.59
CA GLU A 385 35.21 17.06 2.96
C GLU A 385 36.08 18.08 3.73
N ASP A 386 35.47 19.00 4.47
CA ASP A 386 36.18 20.01 5.27
C ASP A 386 36.95 19.39 6.46
N LEU A 387 36.60 18.17 6.88
CA LEU A 387 37.26 17.47 7.98
C LEU A 387 38.41 16.62 7.46
N ILE A 388 39.49 17.28 7.00
CA ILE A 388 40.62 16.65 6.29
C ILE A 388 41.34 15.56 7.11
N LYS A 389 41.28 15.64 8.44
CA LYS A 389 42.01 14.73 9.34
C LYS A 389 41.29 13.41 9.62
N ASN A 390 39.98 13.36 9.43
CA ASN A 390 39.19 12.17 9.73
C ASN A 390 38.01 12.01 8.77
N GLN A 391 37.70 10.78 8.40
CA GLN A 391 36.55 10.47 7.59
C GLN A 391 35.28 10.53 8.43
N VAL A 392 34.54 11.63 8.29
CA VAL A 392 33.25 11.83 8.97
C VAL A 392 32.14 11.87 7.94
N TYR A 393 31.11 11.07 8.19
CA TYR A 393 29.90 11.03 7.39
C TYR A 393 28.74 11.63 8.17
N ARG A 394 28.03 12.59 7.57
CA ARG A 394 26.75 13.07 8.06
C ARG A 394 25.63 12.30 7.39
N VAL A 395 24.78 11.69 8.20
CA VAL A 395 23.61 10.93 7.79
C VAL A 395 22.37 11.74 8.13
N SER A 396 21.51 11.91 7.14
CA SER A 396 20.27 12.67 7.26
C SER A 396 19.09 11.88 6.66
N ALA A 397 17.95 11.94 7.33
CA ALA A 397 16.70 11.33 6.88
C ALA A 397 15.53 12.25 7.27
N SER A 398 15.42 13.42 6.64
CA SER A 398 14.45 14.47 7.00
C SER A 398 13.01 13.99 7.10
N ASP A 399 12.65 12.96 6.34
CA ASP A 399 11.29 12.42 6.27
C ASP A 399 11.02 11.37 7.37
N PHE A 400 12.00 11.08 8.22
CA PHE A 400 11.93 10.00 9.22
C PHE A 400 12.56 10.37 10.57
N CYS A 401 13.71 11.04 10.57
CA CYS A 401 14.44 11.47 11.75
C CYS A 401 14.43 13.00 11.87
N THR A 402 14.29 13.51 13.09
CA THR A 402 14.34 14.96 13.40
C THR A 402 15.77 15.48 13.62
N HIS A 403 16.75 14.59 13.69
CA HIS A 403 18.16 14.88 13.96
C HIS A 403 19.05 14.15 12.95
N ASN A 404 20.31 14.55 12.90
CA ASN A 404 21.34 13.92 12.08
C ASN A 404 22.21 12.97 12.90
N LEU A 405 22.80 12.02 12.19
CA LEU A 405 23.78 11.10 12.75
C LEU A 405 25.13 11.36 12.08
N PHE A 406 26.17 11.58 12.88
CA PHE A 406 27.53 11.79 12.43
C PHE A 406 28.35 10.56 12.78
N VAL A 407 28.96 9.91 11.79
CA VAL A 407 29.71 8.67 11.99
C VAL A 407 31.16 8.84 11.59
N CYS A 408 32.08 8.54 12.49
CA CYS A 408 33.52 8.48 12.23
C CYS A 408 34.09 7.11 12.62
N LEU A 409 34.49 6.32 11.63
CA LEU A 409 35.02 4.96 11.80
C LEU A 409 36.53 4.87 11.57
N ASP A 410 37.25 5.96 11.82
CA ASP A 410 38.71 5.97 11.75
C ASP A 410 39.32 5.45 13.04
N GLU A 411 40.50 4.83 12.94
CA GLU A 411 41.21 4.24 14.08
C GLU A 411 41.69 5.27 15.11
N LEU A 412 41.85 6.53 14.72
CA LEU A 412 42.29 7.63 15.59
C LEU A 412 41.57 8.91 15.21
N ILE A 413 40.89 9.54 16.17
CA ILE A 413 40.23 10.84 15.98
C ILE A 413 41.15 11.96 16.44
N GLN A 414 41.38 12.95 15.57
CA GLN A 414 42.21 14.11 15.87
C GLN A 414 41.38 15.22 16.52
N PHE A 415 41.94 15.93 17.51
CA PHE A 415 41.27 17.03 18.20
C PHE A 415 40.71 18.10 17.25
N VAL A 416 41.46 18.43 16.19
CA VAL A 416 41.03 19.40 15.16
C VAL A 416 39.71 19.00 14.48
N THR A 417 39.46 17.70 14.30
CA THR A 417 38.20 17.21 13.75
C THR A 417 37.05 17.54 14.69
N LEU A 418 37.21 17.28 15.98
CA LEU A 418 36.19 17.55 16.99
C LEU A 418 35.92 19.04 17.14
N ASP A 419 36.94 19.88 17.03
CA ASP A 419 36.82 21.34 17.09
C ASP A 419 36.01 21.90 15.92
N LEU A 420 36.28 21.42 14.71
CA LEU A 420 35.61 21.86 13.48
C LEU A 420 34.23 21.23 13.28
N LEU A 421 33.95 20.10 13.92
CA LEU A 421 32.67 19.42 13.82
C LEU A 421 31.56 20.26 14.46
N THR A 422 30.56 20.61 13.65
CA THR A 422 29.39 21.40 14.05
C THR A 422 28.15 20.52 14.00
N MET A 423 27.43 20.47 15.13
CA MET A 423 26.28 19.59 15.35
C MET A 423 25.20 20.34 16.13
N GLU A 424 23.94 20.00 15.90
CA GLU A 424 22.84 20.42 16.74
C GLU A 424 22.82 19.61 18.04
N LYS A 425 22.10 20.09 19.06
CA LYS A 425 22.10 19.46 20.39
C LYS A 425 21.50 18.05 20.36
N GLU A 426 20.54 17.84 19.47
CA GLU A 426 19.81 16.59 19.27
C GLU A 426 20.55 15.61 18.34
N ASP A 427 21.61 16.05 17.66
CA ASP A 427 22.39 15.20 16.76
C ASP A 427 23.25 14.19 17.54
N ILE A 428 23.48 13.01 16.93
CA ILE A 428 24.23 11.91 17.54
C ILE A 428 25.59 11.78 16.85
N PHE A 429 26.67 11.63 17.64
CA PHE A 429 28.00 11.30 17.14
C PHE A 429 28.36 9.86 17.47
N VAL A 430 28.66 9.05 16.45
CA VAL A 430 29.09 7.66 16.59
C VAL A 430 30.55 7.52 16.19
N CYS A 431 31.35 6.90 17.06
CA CYS A 431 32.76 6.59 16.79
C CYS A 431 33.22 5.32 17.51
N LEU A 432 34.39 4.79 17.13
CA LEU A 432 35.02 3.66 17.82
C LEU A 432 35.56 4.12 19.18
N ASP A 433 35.30 3.37 20.25
CA ASP A 433 35.84 3.71 21.59
C ASP A 433 37.38 3.73 21.58
N SER A 434 37.99 2.82 20.81
CA SER A 434 39.43 2.71 20.64
C SER A 434 40.07 3.92 19.92
N ALA A 435 39.26 4.73 19.22
CA ALA A 435 39.75 5.88 18.46
C ALA A 435 39.92 7.15 19.31
N LEU A 436 39.46 7.13 20.56
CA LEU A 436 39.52 8.24 21.50
C LEU A 436 40.55 7.98 22.59
N SER A 437 41.49 8.91 22.79
CA SER A 437 42.29 8.95 24.02
C SER A 437 41.42 9.35 25.22
N ASP A 438 41.86 9.06 26.44
CA ASP A 438 41.13 9.41 27.67
C ASP A 438 40.76 10.91 27.73
N GLU A 439 41.67 11.78 27.29
CA GLU A 439 41.46 13.22 27.19
C GLU A 439 40.35 13.56 26.16
N LEU A 440 40.37 12.91 25.00
CA LEU A 440 39.38 13.12 23.95
C LEU A 440 38.01 12.58 24.36
N LYS A 441 37.93 11.46 25.10
CA LYS A 441 36.66 10.92 25.61
C LYS A 441 35.91 11.96 26.45
N ALA A 442 36.60 12.66 27.34
CA ALA A 442 36.01 13.71 28.16
C ALA A 442 35.49 14.88 27.30
N ILE A 443 36.25 15.31 26.30
CA ILE A 443 35.87 16.42 25.41
C ILE A 443 34.64 16.04 24.57
N VAL A 444 34.63 14.83 24.00
CA VAL A 444 33.54 14.36 23.15
C VAL A 444 32.25 14.23 23.95
N GLN A 445 32.30 13.70 25.18
CA GLN A 445 31.14 13.57 26.06
C GLN A 445 30.57 14.91 26.54
N ASP A 446 31.41 15.94 26.71
CA ASP A 446 30.95 17.28 27.09
C ASP A 446 30.35 18.04 25.91
N LYS A 447 30.89 17.83 24.70
CA LYS A 447 30.50 18.58 23.49
C LYS A 447 29.35 17.95 22.70
N PHE A 448 29.24 16.62 22.69
CA PHE A 448 28.34 15.89 21.78
C PHE A 448 27.53 14.81 22.51
N ASN A 449 26.34 14.51 21.98
CA ASN A 449 25.65 13.28 22.33
C ASN A 449 26.35 12.11 21.63
N VAL A 450 27.29 11.46 22.32
CA VAL A 450 28.17 10.44 21.75
C VAL A 450 27.73 9.03 22.10
N HIS A 451 27.66 8.17 21.09
CA HIS A 451 27.56 6.72 21.23
C HIS A 451 28.87 6.09 20.74
N VAL A 452 29.60 5.44 21.65
CA VAL A 452 30.83 4.73 21.29
C VAL A 452 30.55 3.28 20.96
N ILE A 453 31.25 2.79 19.96
CA ILE A 453 31.24 1.39 19.51
C ILE A 453 32.34 0.63 20.19
#